data_AF-A0A197SKC3-F1
#
_entry.id   AF-A0A197SKC3-F1
#
_cell.length_a   1.000
_cell.length_b   1.000
_cell.length_c   1.000
_cell.angle_alpha   90.00
_cell.angle_beta   90.00
_cell.angle_gamma   90.00
#
_symmetry.space_group_name_H-M   'P 1'
#
loop_
_entity.id
_entity.type
_entity.pdbx_description
1 polymer ?
#
loop_
_entity_poly.entity_id
_entity_poly.type
_entity_poly.pdbx_seq_one_letter_code
_entity_poly.pdbx_strand_id
1 'polypeptide(L)'
;MAILMQAELPGVTTDQYDTLNAKLQALPSSPFDGCLAHVCVPTGGGLQITDLWESEQAMRNFMEIVMPLAAEANLPQGPEPTISKVHNHWIPPGA
;
A
#
# COMPACT_ATOMS: atom_id res chain seq x y z
N MET A 1 -11.93 10.34 8.17
CA MET A 1 -10.74 10.95 8.81
C MET A 1 -9.55 10.20 8.28
N ALA A 2 -8.53 10.94 7.84
CA ALA A 2 -7.37 10.34 7.23
C ALA A 2 -6.60 9.44 8.20
N ILE A 3 -5.96 8.42 7.65
CA ILE A 3 -5.10 7.49 8.38
C ILE A 3 -3.75 7.36 7.67
N LEU A 4 -2.72 7.04 8.44
CA LEU A 4 -1.42 6.63 7.93
C LEU A 4 -1.30 5.13 8.17
N MET A 5 -1.11 4.37 7.10
CA MET A 5 -0.83 2.94 7.14
C MET A 5 0.68 2.76 6.89
N GLN A 6 1.33 1.97 7.73
CA GLN A 6 2.73 1.60 7.56
C GLN A 6 2.85 0.08 7.60
N ALA A 7 3.37 -0.51 6.51
CA ALA A 7 3.55 -1.95 6.39
C ALA A 7 5.02 -2.29 6.13
N GLU A 8 5.46 -3.39 6.73
CA GLU A 8 6.76 -4.00 6.42
C GLU A 8 6.51 -5.26 5.59
N LEU A 9 7.28 -5.41 4.51
CA LEU A 9 7.22 -6.54 3.60
C LEU A 9 8.59 -7.24 3.55
N PRO A 10 8.93 -8.04 4.58
CA PRO A 10 10.23 -8.72 4.66
C PRO A 10 10.41 -9.70 3.50
N GLY A 11 11.58 -9.68 2.87
CA GLY A 11 11.93 -10.58 1.77
C GLY A 11 11.26 -10.28 0.43
N VAL A 12 10.37 -9.28 0.35
CA VAL A 12 9.83 -8.81 -0.94
C VAL A 12 10.86 -7.97 -1.67
N THR A 13 11.09 -8.26 -2.95
CA THR A 13 11.98 -7.47 -3.82
C THR A 13 11.24 -6.35 -4.53
N THR A 14 11.98 -5.36 -5.04
CA THR A 14 11.41 -4.30 -5.88
C THR A 14 10.77 -4.86 -7.14
N ASP A 15 11.37 -5.86 -7.78
CA ASP A 15 10.80 -6.48 -9.00
C ASP A 15 9.47 -7.20 -8.72
N GLN A 16 9.38 -7.88 -7.57
CA GLN A 16 8.14 -8.50 -7.11
C GLN A 16 7.05 -7.46 -6.84
N TYR A 17 7.42 -6.36 -6.18
CA TYR A 17 6.54 -5.23 -5.95
C TYR A 17 6.06 -4.60 -7.26
N ASP A 18 6.96 -4.30 -8.19
CA ASP A 18 6.62 -3.69 -9.49
C ASP A 18 5.66 -4.59 -10.28
N THR A 19 5.88 -5.90 -10.24
CA THR A 19 4.99 -6.89 -10.87
C THR A 19 3.58 -6.84 -10.26
N LEU A 20 3.46 -6.78 -8.92
CA LEU A 20 2.17 -6.69 -8.25
C LEU A 20 1.50 -5.33 -8.50
N ASN A 21 2.26 -4.24 -8.44
CA ASN A 21 1.78 -2.88 -8.66
C ASN A 21 1.25 -2.70 -10.10
N ALA A 22 1.97 -3.23 -11.10
CA ALA A 22 1.52 -3.21 -12.49
C ALA A 22 0.20 -3.98 -12.67
N LYS A 23 0.01 -5.11 -11.98
CA LYS A 23 -1.26 -5.85 -11.99
C LYS A 23 -2.41 -5.03 -11.39
N LEU A 24 -2.16 -4.35 -10.27
CA LEU A 24 -3.16 -3.49 -9.62
C LEU A 24 -3.57 -2.32 -10.53
N GLN A 25 -2.61 -1.67 -11.19
CA GLN A 25 -2.88 -0.56 -12.12
C GLN A 25 -3.63 -1.00 -13.38
N ALA A 26 -3.53 -2.27 -13.77
CA ALA A 26 -4.24 -2.82 -14.92
C ALA A 26 -5.69 -3.25 -14.61
N LEU A 27 -6.13 -3.20 -13.35
CA LEU A 27 -7.51 -3.53 -13.00
C LEU A 27 -8.48 -2.47 -13.56
N PRO A 28 -9.69 -2.88 -14.00
CA PRO A 28 -10.68 -1.95 -14.53
C PRO A 28 -11.32 -1.07 -13.46
N SER A 29 -11.35 -1.54 -12.21
CA SER A 29 -11.66 -0.72 -11.04
C SER A 29 -10.44 0.10 -10.64
N SER A 30 -10.63 1.22 -9.96
CA SER A 30 -9.53 1.97 -9.36
C SER A 30 -9.26 1.43 -7.94
N PRO A 31 -8.33 0.48 -7.74
CA PRO A 31 -8.10 -0.10 -6.41
C PRO A 31 -7.54 0.94 -5.43
N PHE A 32 -6.99 2.05 -5.93
CA PHE A 32 -6.35 3.10 -5.15
C PHE A 32 -7.31 4.22 -4.75
N ASP A 33 -8.62 4.08 -4.98
CA ASP A 33 -9.61 5.09 -4.61
C ASP A 33 -9.52 5.44 -3.11
N GLY A 34 -9.28 6.72 -2.84
CA GLY A 34 -9.07 7.25 -1.48
C GLY A 34 -7.64 7.10 -0.95
N CYS A 35 -6.68 6.60 -1.74
CA CYS A 35 -5.26 6.70 -1.45
C CYS A 35 -4.75 8.08 -1.88
N LEU A 36 -4.25 8.87 -0.94
CA LEU A 36 -3.78 10.23 -1.17
C LEU A 36 -2.29 10.25 -1.53
N ALA A 37 -1.50 9.35 -0.93
CA ALA A 37 -0.09 9.19 -1.24
C ALA A 37 0.34 7.75 -0.92
N HIS A 38 1.21 7.19 -1.76
CA HIS A 38 1.81 5.88 -1.60
C HIS A 38 3.33 6.02 -1.72
N VAL A 39 4.06 5.45 -0.77
CA VAL A 39 5.52 5.41 -0.80
C VAL A 39 6.00 3.99 -0.56
N CYS A 40 6.83 3.48 -1.48
CA CYS A 40 7.54 2.22 -1.34
C CYS A 40 9.04 2.48 -1.17
N VAL A 41 9.61 2.02 -0.07
CA VAL A 41 11.03 2.22 0.27
C VAL A 41 11.73 0.87 0.37
N PRO A 42 12.79 0.61 -0.42
CA PRO A 42 13.61 -0.56 -0.20
C PRO A 42 14.40 -0.43 1.11
N THR A 43 14.46 -1.52 1.85
CA THR A 43 15.20 -1.64 3.11
C THR A 43 16.29 -2.70 2.96
N GLY A 44 17.12 -2.88 3.98
CA GLY A 44 18.13 -3.95 3.99
C GLY A 44 17.55 -5.38 3.96
N GLY A 45 16.24 -5.56 4.23
CA GLY A 45 15.60 -6.87 4.36
C GLY A 45 14.30 -7.05 3.59
N GLY A 46 13.92 -6.14 2.71
CA GLY A 46 12.64 -6.16 2.00
C GLY A 46 12.15 -4.75 1.69
N LEU A 47 10.85 -4.52 1.76
CA LEU A 47 10.26 -3.19 1.50
C LEU A 47 9.54 -2.65 2.74
N GLN A 48 9.46 -1.33 2.83
CA GLN A 48 8.57 -0.60 3.72
C GLN A 48 7.58 0.19 2.87
N ILE A 49 6.29 0.01 3.13
CA ILE A 49 5.20 0.77 2.50
C ILE A 49 4.66 1.78 3.49
N THR A 50 4.39 2.99 3.03
CA THR A 50 3.66 4.00 3.78
C THR A 50 2.60 4.63 2.90
N ASP A 51 1.35 4.51 3.33
CA ASP A 51 0.20 5.05 2.61
C ASP A 51 -0.56 6.05 3.48
N LEU A 52 -0.94 7.15 2.87
CA LEU A 52 -1.90 8.09 3.42
C LEU A 52 -3.25 7.84 2.76
N TRP A 53 -4.25 7.44 3.55
CA TRP A 53 -5.61 7.20 3.06
C TRP A 53 -6.59 8.24 3.61
N GLU A 54 -7.63 8.57 2.83
CA GLU A 54 -8.74 9.45 3.25
C GLU A 54 -9.54 8.85 4.44
N SER A 55 -9.58 7.52 4.52
CA SER A 55 -10.26 6.77 5.57
C SER A 55 -9.75 5.34 5.71
N GLU A 56 -10.00 4.75 6.87
CA GLU A 56 -9.75 3.32 7.11
C GLU A 56 -10.59 2.42 6.20
N GLN A 57 -11.77 2.87 5.75
CA GLN A 57 -12.60 2.11 4.81
C GLN A 57 -11.95 2.05 3.42
N ALA A 58 -11.37 3.15 2.94
CA ALA A 58 -10.65 3.17 1.66
C ALA A 58 -9.46 2.19 1.68
N MET A 59 -8.68 2.21 2.77
CA MET A 59 -7.60 1.25 2.99
C MET A 59 -8.12 -0.20 3.02
N ARG A 60 -9.23 -0.49 3.72
CA ARG A 60 -9.79 -1.85 3.77
C ARG A 60 -10.24 -2.34 2.39
N ASN A 61 -10.90 -1.49 1.60
CA ASN A 61 -11.30 -1.82 0.23
C ASN A 61 -10.08 -2.20 -0.62
N PHE A 62 -8.97 -1.48 -0.49
CA PHE A 62 -7.72 -1.83 -1.16
C PHE A 62 -7.15 -3.17 -0.65
N MET A 63 -7.14 -3.40 0.67
CA MET A 63 -6.65 -4.64 1.28
C MET A 63 -7.41 -5.89 0.77
N GLU A 64 -8.72 -5.80 0.58
CA GLU A 64 -9.54 -6.88 0.00
C GLU A 64 -9.11 -7.27 -1.41
N ILE A 65 -8.51 -6.33 -2.16
CA ILE A 65 -8.03 -6.55 -3.54
C ILE A 65 -6.58 -7.02 -3.56
N VAL A 66 -5.68 -6.35 -2.82
CA VAL A 66 -4.23 -6.62 -2.89
C VAL A 66 -3.85 -7.92 -2.18
N MET A 67 -4.51 -8.30 -1.09
CA MET A 67 -4.14 -9.49 -0.32
C MET A 67 -4.26 -10.80 -1.13
N PRO A 68 -5.36 -11.07 -1.87
CA PRO A 68 -5.44 -12.22 -2.76
C PRO A 68 -4.36 -12.20 -3.86
N LEU A 69 -4.11 -11.06 -4.48
CA LEU A 69 -3.12 -10.93 -5.56
C LEU A 69 -1.68 -11.15 -5.07
N ALA A 70 -1.36 -10.67 -3.87
CA ALA A 70 -0.07 -10.91 -3.22
C ALA A 70 0.11 -12.40 -2.88
N ALA A 71 -0.96 -13.07 -2.41
CA ALA A 71 -0.94 -14.51 -2.15
C ALA A 71 -0.76 -15.34 -3.43
N GLU A 72 -1.46 -15.01 -4.51
CA GLU A 72 -1.29 -15.64 -5.84
C GLU A 72 0.13 -15.46 -6.39
N ALA A 73 0.75 -14.31 -6.11
CA ALA A 73 2.13 -14.01 -6.47
C ALA A 73 3.17 -14.67 -5.53
N ASN A 74 2.73 -15.41 -4.52
CA ASN A 74 3.57 -16.03 -3.49
C ASN A 74 4.51 -15.02 -2.79
N LEU A 75 4.02 -13.80 -2.55
CA LEU A 75 4.80 -12.82 -1.79
C LEU A 75 4.85 -13.22 -0.31
N PRO A 76 6.01 -13.09 0.35
CA PRO A 76 6.12 -13.25 1.80
C PRO A 76 5.09 -12.39 2.54
N GLN A 77 4.49 -12.95 3.59
CA GLN A 77 3.63 -12.18 4.49
C GLN A 77 4.47 -11.48 5.55
N GLY A 78 4.17 -10.20 5.77
CA GLY A 78 4.75 -9.38 6.83
C GLY A 78 3.89 -9.38 8.10
N PRO A 79 4.32 -8.64 9.14
CA PRO A 79 3.48 -8.33 10.28
C PRO A 79 2.25 -7.50 9.87
N GLU A 80 1.25 -7.45 10.74
CA GLU A 80 0.10 -6.56 10.57
C GLU A 80 0.56 -5.09 10.43
N PRO A 81 -0.04 -4.32 9.51
CA PRO A 81 0.33 -2.93 9.32
C PRO A 81 -0.05 -2.08 10.54
N THR A 82 0.79 -1.09 10.83
CA THR A 82 0.46 -0.08 11.84
C THR A 82 -0.45 0.97 11.24
N ILE A 83 -1.57 1.25 11.91
CA ILE A 83 -2.55 2.26 11.48
C ILE A 83 -2.59 3.39 12.51
N SER A 84 -2.34 4.61 12.05
CA SER A 84 -2.35 5.82 12.88
C SER A 84 -3.40 6.82 12.41
N LYS A 85 -4.12 7.45 13.35
CA LYS A 85 -5.03 8.56 13.04
C LYS A 85 -4.22 9.79 12.65
N VAL A 86 -4.49 10.34 11.46
CA VAL A 86 -3.78 11.53 10.97
C VAL A 86 -4.51 12.78 11.44
N HIS A 87 -3.82 13.63 12.19
CA HIS A 87 -4.36 14.91 12.65
C HIS A 87 -4.40 15.95 11.53
N ASN A 88 -3.37 15.99 10.66
CA ASN A 88 -3.29 16.89 9.51
C ASN A 88 -2.40 16.28 8.42
N HIS A 89 -2.69 16.54 7.15
CA HIS A 89 -1.84 16.22 6.01
C HIS A 89 -1.98 17.29 4.93
N TRP A 90 -0.96 17.42 4.09
CA TRP A 90 -0.96 18.34 2.97
C TRP A 90 -0.16 17.73 1.83
N ILE A 91 -0.72 17.79 0.61
CA ILE A 91 -0.07 17.34 -0.62
C ILE A 91 0.02 18.56 -1.54
N PRO A 92 1.23 19.00 -1.92
CA PRO A 92 1.38 20.08 -2.87
C PRO A 92 0.72 19.73 -4.22
N PRO A 93 0.05 20.68 -4.90
CA PRO A 93 -0.47 20.44 -6.24
C PRO A 93 0.66 20.07 -7.22
N GLY A 94 0.46 19.01 -8.00
CA GLY A 94 1.38 18.61 -9.08
C GLY A 94 2.59 17.77 -8.65
N ALA A 95 2.57 17.18 -7.46
CA ALA A 95 3.43 16.05 -7.09
C ALA A 95 2.97 14.75 -7.77
#